data_AF-A0A7X0PJ64-F1
#
_entry.id   AF-A0A7X0PJ64-F1
#
_cell.length_a   1.000
_cell.length_b   1.000
_cell.length_c   1.000
_cell.angle_alpha   90.00
_cell.angle_beta   90.00
_cell.angle_gamma   90.00
#
_symmetry.space_group_name_H-M   'P 1'
#
loop_
_entity.id
_entity.type
_entity.pdbx_description
1 polymer ?
#
loop_
_entity_poly.entity_id
_entity_poly.type
_entity_poly.pdbx_seq_one_letter_code
_entity_poly.pdbx_strand_id
1 'polypeptide(L)' 'MAGINFNNLNNTLGKVSQAREAELQNTITSMDDSATTTDLLRLQQQIQQWTMFTQIQSTVVKEVADAMKGVIQKAA' A
#
# COMPACT_ATOMS: atom_id res chain seq x y z
N MET A 1 -25.96 5.71 8.36
CA MET A 1 -24.62 5.84 8.94
C MET A 1 -23.65 5.16 7.99
N ALA A 2 -23.07 5.93 7.06
CA ALA A 2 -22.06 5.40 6.14
C ALA A 2 -20.77 5.24 6.95
N GLY A 3 -20.67 4.12 7.67
CA GLY A 3 -19.43 3.73 8.31
C GLY A 3 -18.34 3.73 7.25
N ILE A 4 -17.20 4.34 7.56
CA ILE A 4 -15.98 4.16 6.78
C ILE A 4 -15.82 2.65 6.65
N ASN A 5 -16.13 2.13 5.46
CA ASN A 5 -16.22 0.69 5.27
C ASN A 5 -14.76 0.21 5.26
N PHE A 6 -14.27 -0.21 6.42
CA PHE A 6 -12.92 -0.72 6.63
C PHE A 6 -12.56 -1.77 5.57
N ASN A 7 -13.55 -2.54 5.10
CA ASN A 7 -13.38 -3.48 4.01
C ASN A 7 -13.08 -2.79 2.68
N ASN A 8 -13.72 -1.67 2.35
CA ASN A 8 -13.40 -0.89 1.14
C ASN A 8 -12.02 -0.27 1.22
N LEU A 9 -11.60 0.22 2.40
CA LEU A 9 -10.27 0.76 2.60
C LEU A 9 -9.21 -0.34 2.46
N ASN A 10 -9.39 -1.47 3.16
CA ASN A 10 -8.51 -2.62 3.10
C ASN A 10 -8.42 -3.19 1.69
N ASN A 11 -9.55 -3.32 0.99
CA ASN A 11 -9.60 -3.78 -0.40
C ASN A 11 -8.89 -2.81 -1.34
N THR A 12 -8.97 -1.50 -1.12
CA THR A 12 -8.29 -0.50 -1.95
C THR A 12 -6.78 -0.53 -1.71
N LEU A 13 -6.35 -0.59 -0.45
CA LEU A 13 -4.93 -0.70 -0.08
C LEU A 13 -4.33 -2.02 -0.61
N GLY A 14 -5.07 -3.13 -0.50
CA GLY A 14 -4.68 -4.42 -1.07
C GLY A 14 -4.56 -4.40 -2.59
N LYS A 15 -5.52 -3.79 -3.31
CA LYS A 15 -5.45 -3.64 -4.77
C LYS A 15 -4.26 -2.81 -5.23
N VAL A 16 -3.96 -1.70 -4.53
CA VAL A 16 -2.81 -0.85 -4.86
C VAL A 16 -1.50 -1.59 -4.58
N SER A 17 -1.40 -2.33 -3.47
CA SER A 17 -0.23 -3.17 -3.18
C SER A 17 -0.03 -4.25 -4.25
N GLN A 18 -1.08 -4.97 -4.64
CA GLN A 18 -1.01 -5.97 -5.71
C GLN A 18 -0.61 -5.35 -7.06
N ALA A 19 -1.15 -4.19 -7.41
CA ALA A 19 -0.79 -3.51 -8.66
C ALA A 19 0.69 -3.12 -8.70
N ARG A 20 1.22 -2.61 -7.58
CA ARG A 20 2.65 -2.31 -7.46
C ARG A 20 3.51 -3.57 -7.49
N GLU A 21 2.98 -4.72 -7.07
CA GLU A 21 3.74 -5.98 -7.00
C GLU A 21 3.88 -6.56 -8.39
N ALA A 22 2.78 -6.53 -9.13
CA ALA A 22 2.76 -6.85 -10.54
C ALA A 22 3.70 -5.94 -11.33
N GLU A 23 3.73 -4.62 -11.07
CA GLU A 23 4.68 -3.70 -11.71
C GLU A 23 6.15 -4.04 -11.39
N LEU A 24 6.45 -4.38 -10.13
CA LEU A 24 7.79 -4.73 -9.70
C LEU A 24 8.23 -6.07 -10.32
N GLN A 25 7.35 -7.09 -10.28
CA GLN A 25 7.60 -8.37 -10.93
C GLN A 25 7.79 -8.19 -12.43
N ASN A 26 6.92 -7.43 -13.10
CA ASN A 26 7.05 -7.15 -14.53
C ASN A 26 8.40 -6.49 -14.84
N THR A 27 8.80 -5.50 -14.03
CA THR A 27 10.11 -4.83 -14.17
C THR A 27 11.25 -5.84 -14.04
N ILE A 28 11.25 -6.68 -13.00
CA ILE A 28 12.27 -7.72 -12.76
C ILE A 28 12.28 -8.76 -13.88
N THR A 29 11.12 -9.23 -14.35
CA THR A 29 11.04 -10.20 -15.46
C THR A 29 11.42 -9.59 -16.81
N SER A 30 11.29 -8.27 -16.97
CA SER A 30 11.70 -7.54 -18.18
C SER A 30 13.18 -7.16 -18.19
N MET A 31 13.84 -7.24 -17.03
CA MET A 31 15.29 -7.10 -16.89
C MET A 31 15.96 -8.42 -17.28
N ASP A 32 16.37 -8.55 -18.53
CA ASP A 32 17.36 -9.56 -18.98
C ASP A 32 18.76 -9.24 -18.40
N ASP A 33 19.77 -10.08 -18.65
CA ASP A 33 21.18 -9.91 -18.22
C ASP A 33 21.80 -8.54 -18.60
N SER A 34 21.12 -7.75 -19.45
CA SER A 34 21.45 -6.38 -19.83
C SER A 34 20.64 -5.29 -19.09
N ALA A 35 20.16 -5.56 -17.87
CA ALA A 35 19.44 -4.57 -17.06
C ALA A 35 20.24 -3.26 -16.97
N THR A 36 19.68 -2.17 -17.50
CA THR A 36 20.41 -0.90 -17.56
C THR A 36 20.41 -0.23 -16.18
N THR A 37 21.38 0.65 -15.92
CA THR A 37 21.40 1.46 -14.68
C THR A 37 20.11 2.24 -14.48
N THR A 38 19.44 2.63 -15.56
CA THR A 38 18.14 3.30 -15.54
C THR A 38 17.03 2.38 -15.02
N ASP A 39 17.04 1.10 -15.38
CA ASP A 39 16.06 0.12 -14.90
C ASP A 39 16.26 -0.14 -13.40
N LEU A 40 17.51 -0.28 -12.95
CA LEU A 40 17.85 -0.44 -11.53
C LEU A 40 17.43 0.78 -10.69
N LEU A 41 17.61 1.99 -11.23
CA LEU A 41 17.15 3.21 -10.56
C LEU A 41 15.62 3.26 -10.46
N ARG A 42 14.92 2.83 -11.51
CA ARG A 42 13.46 2.76 -11.52
C ARG A 42 12.93 1.74 -10.52
N LEU A 43 13.59 0.59 -10.40
CA LEU A 43 13.30 -0.41 -9.37
C LEU A 43 13.48 0.17 -7.96
N GLN A 44 14.59 0.87 -7.71
CA GLN A 44 14.81 1.52 -6.41
C GLN A 44 13.70 2.51 -6.06
N GLN A 45 13.26 3.33 -7.02
CA GLN A 45 12.15 4.25 -6.81
C GLN A 45 10.83 3.53 -6.51
N GLN A 46 10.54 2.43 -7.23
CA GLN A 46 9.33 1.63 -6.99
C GLN A 46 9.35 0.97 -5.61
N ILE A 47 10.49 0.42 -5.16
CA ILE A 47 10.63 -0.18 -3.82
C ILE A 47 10.46 0.87 -2.70
N GLN A 48 11.01 2.07 -2.88
CA GLN A 48 10.83 3.15 -1.91
C GLN A 48 9.37 3.58 -1.82
N GLN A 49 8.68 3.74 -2.96
CA GLN A 49 7.26 4.05 -2.99
C GLN A 49 6.42 2.96 -2.32
N TRP A 50 6.73 1.69 -2.57
CA TRP A 50 6.09 0.56 -1.89
C TRP A 50 6.25 0.64 -0.37
N THR A 51 7.48 0.90 0.08
CA THR A 51 7.81 0.95 1.52
C THR A 51 7.01 2.05 2.20
N MET A 52 6.95 3.24 1.58
CA MET A 52 6.12 4.34 2.08
C MET A 52 4.64 3.97 2.11
N PHE A 53 4.14 3.32 1.05
CA PHE A 53 2.74 2.92 0.97
C PHE A 53 2.35 1.91 2.06
N THR A 54 3.21 0.94 2.35
CA THR A 54 3.00 -0.06 3.40
C THR A 54 2.96 0.57 4.80
N GLN A 55 3.82 1.57 5.03
CA GLN A 55 3.80 2.35 6.27
C GLN A 55 2.51 3.17 6.41
N ILE A 56 2.08 3.83 5.33
CA ILE A 56 0.82 4.59 5.30
C ILE A 56 -0.38 3.66 5.55
N GLN A 57 -0.42 2.47 4.93
CA GLN A 57 -1.47 1.48 5.16
C GLN A 57 -1.60 1.16 6.65
N SER A 58 -0.49 0.93 7.34
CA SER A 58 -0.49 0.62 8.77
C SER A 58 -0.99 1.79 9.63
N THR A 59 -0.63 3.03 9.27
CA THR A 59 -1.09 4.24 9.97
C THR A 59 -2.58 4.47 9.76
N VAL A 60 -3.07 4.40 8.53
CA VAL A 60 -4.50 4.65 8.23
C VAL A 60 -5.38 3.57 8.87
N VAL A 61 -4.97 2.29 8.81
CA VAL A 61 -5.70 1.21 9.49
C VAL A 61 -5.76 1.45 11.00
N LYS A 62 -4.65 1.91 11.60
CA LYS A 62 -4.58 2.20 13.03
C LYS A 62 -5.45 3.40 13.41
N GLU A 63 -5.38 4.50 12.68
CA GLU A 63 -6.19 5.70 12.92
C GLU A 63 -7.69 5.41 12.78
N VAL A 64 -8.10 4.61 11.80
CA VAL A 64 -9.50 4.17 11.67
C VAL A 64 -9.91 3.29 12.84
N ALA A 65 -9.07 2.35 13.28
CA ALA A 65 -9.35 1.51 14.43
C ALA A 65 -9.46 2.33 15.73
N ASP A 66 -8.61 3.33 15.92
CA ASP A 66 -8.61 4.21 17.09
C ASP A 66 -9.81 5.17 17.06
N ALA A 67 -10.20 5.68 15.89
CA ALA A 67 -11.42 6.45 15.72
C ALA A 67 -12.68 5.62 16.05
N MET A 68 -12.74 4.36 15.60
CA MET A 68 -13.82 3.43 15.94
C MET A 68 -13.91 3.18 17.45
N LYS A 69 -12.77 2.94 18.11
CA LYS A 69 -12.72 2.79 19.58
C LYS A 69 -13.21 4.06 20.28
N GLY A 70 -12.80 5.24 19.81
CA GLY A 70 -13.23 6.52 20.37
C GLY A 70 -14.74 6.77 20.20
N VAL A 71 -15.32 6.38 19.07
CA VAL A 71 -16.78 6.44 18.86
C VAL A 71 -17.51 5.48 19.81
N ILE A 72 -17.05 4.22 19.91
CA ILE A 72 -17.65 3.23 20.83
C ILE A 72 -17.58 3.72 22.28
N GLN A 73 -16.44 4.24 22.72
CA GLN A 73 -16.25 4.78 24.08
C GLN A 73 -17.12 6.02 24.37
N LYS A 74 -17.46 6.81 23.35
CA LYS A 74 -18.37 7.97 23.51
C LYS A 74 -19.85 7.61 23.39
N ALA A 75 -20.16 6.45 22.82
CA ALA A 75 -21.53 5.98 22.61
C ALA A 75 -22.04 5.05 23.74
N ALA A 76 -21.15 4.53 24.58
CA ALA A 76 -21.44 3.83 25.82
C ALA A 76 -21.36 4.79 27.02
#